data_AF-A0A0T6AUV2-F1
#
_entry.id   AF-A0A0T6AUV2-F1
#
_cell.length_a   1.000
_cell.length_b   1.000
_cell.length_c   1.000
_cell.angle_alpha   90.00
_cell.angle_beta   90.00
_cell.angle_gamma   90.00
#
_symmetry.space_group_name_H-M   'P 1'
#
loop_
_entity.id
_entity.type
_entity.pdbx_description
1 polymer ?
#
loop_
_entity_poly.entity_id
_entity_poly.type
_entity_poly.pdbx_seq_one_letter_code
_entity_poly.pdbx_strand_id
1 'polypeptide(L)'
;CIRESKEDSLRHSLSRVNEYKALASPSLIALSSGDPILTAFQLSWELRNLAFAEPECKSDYLELRKQCQQFAVDLLHQSRTSEELAIILNHDPDKPSYEVGEQMTLARLELAISYKQKKFVAHPNIQQLLAALWYEGVPGFRRKSSIQKFLIISKVGLLFPFYCLLYTIAPETSMGKIVRKPFMKFLIHAFSYIFFIIILMLDSQRAGEQLTEFFASDEIPKDSYGRVREQRGNPPTVLEYIIFFYVIGFICEGIREIYKEGIKSYLMNLWSFIDCTRNILYCLVFALRVIAYIEQRKEIANNPKKASIPREEWEAFDPQLVAEGLFAAANIFSALKLVHLFSINPYLGPLQISLGRMVIDIVKFFFIYMLVLFAFA
;
A
#
# COMPACT_ATOMS: atom_id res chain seq x y z
N CYS A 1 -0.19 -37.20 -24.37
CA CYS A 1 -1.13 -36.43 -23.53
C CYS A 1 -2.62 -36.72 -23.81
N ILE A 2 -3.26 -36.18 -24.87
CA ILE A 2 -4.73 -36.34 -25.04
C ILE A 2 -5.14 -37.81 -25.23
N ARG A 3 -4.34 -38.59 -25.97
CA ARG A 3 -4.59 -40.02 -26.16
C ARG A 3 -4.45 -40.80 -24.85
N GLU A 4 -3.34 -40.62 -24.12
CA GLU A 4 -3.09 -41.29 -22.83
C GLU A 4 -4.14 -40.92 -21.78
N SER A 5 -4.57 -39.67 -21.72
CA SER A 5 -5.63 -39.24 -20.82
C SER A 5 -7.00 -39.82 -21.16
N LYS A 6 -7.26 -40.18 -22.43
CA LYS A 6 -8.51 -40.83 -22.86
C LYS A 6 -8.48 -42.34 -22.63
N GLU A 7 -7.30 -42.94 -22.72
CA GLU A 7 -7.10 -44.37 -22.47
C GLU A 7 -7.14 -44.69 -20.97
N ASP A 8 -6.38 -43.94 -20.15
CA ASP A 8 -6.34 -44.09 -18.70
C ASP A 8 -5.96 -42.76 -18.01
N SER A 9 -6.99 -42.00 -17.63
CA SER A 9 -6.81 -40.69 -16.98
C SER A 9 -6.12 -40.79 -15.61
N LEU A 10 -6.39 -41.86 -14.85
CA LEU A 10 -5.83 -42.03 -13.50
C LEU A 10 -4.33 -42.31 -13.58
N ARG A 11 -3.94 -43.25 -14.45
CA ARG A 11 -2.52 -43.57 -14.65
C ARG A 11 -1.74 -42.37 -15.19
N HIS A 12 -2.34 -41.60 -16.11
CA HIS A 12 -1.73 -40.37 -16.62
C HIS A 12 -1.50 -39.34 -15.50
N SER A 13 -2.50 -39.13 -14.63
CA SER A 13 -2.39 -38.23 -13.48
C SER A 13 -1.34 -38.71 -12.47
N LEU A 14 -1.33 -39.99 -12.13
CA LEU A 14 -0.36 -40.56 -11.18
C LEU A 14 1.07 -40.54 -11.73
N SER A 15 1.27 -40.78 -13.03
CA SER A 15 2.58 -40.65 -13.67
C SER A 15 3.13 -39.24 -13.51
N ARG A 16 2.32 -38.23 -13.79
CA ARG A 16 2.69 -36.82 -13.64
C ARG A 16 3.10 -36.48 -12.20
N VAL A 17 2.33 -36.90 -11.20
CA VAL A 17 2.68 -36.68 -9.78
C VAL A 17 4.02 -37.34 -9.44
N ASN A 18 4.26 -38.56 -9.92
CA ASN A 18 5.52 -39.28 -9.71
C ASN A 18 6.72 -38.60 -10.39
N GLU A 19 6.54 -38.06 -11.60
CA GLU A 19 7.56 -37.26 -12.30
C GLU A 19 7.92 -36.01 -11.49
N TYR A 20 6.92 -35.25 -11.04
CA TYR A 20 7.13 -34.08 -10.19
C TYR A 20 7.77 -34.44 -8.84
N LYS A 21 7.45 -35.61 -8.28
CA LYS A 21 8.09 -36.11 -7.06
C LYS A 21 9.58 -36.38 -7.26
N ALA A 22 9.96 -36.91 -8.41
CA ALA A 22 11.38 -37.08 -8.76
C ALA A 22 12.08 -35.73 -8.96
N LEU A 23 11.46 -34.81 -9.69
CA LEU A 23 12.00 -33.46 -9.97
C LEU A 23 12.14 -32.60 -8.70
N ALA A 24 11.23 -32.74 -7.75
CA ALA A 24 11.24 -32.02 -6.47
C ALA A 24 12.29 -32.55 -5.47
N SER A 25 13.02 -33.62 -5.81
CA SER A 25 14.05 -34.19 -4.95
C SER A 25 15.23 -33.22 -4.76
N PRO A 26 15.59 -32.85 -3.51
CA PRO A 26 16.71 -31.97 -3.21
C PRO A 26 18.03 -32.42 -3.85
N SER A 27 18.31 -33.72 -3.84
CA SER A 27 19.54 -34.29 -4.39
C SER A 27 19.60 -34.12 -5.91
N LEU A 28 18.47 -34.29 -6.60
CA LEU A 28 18.42 -34.10 -8.05
C LEU A 28 18.61 -32.63 -8.39
N ILE A 29 17.90 -31.72 -7.71
CA ILE A 29 18.01 -30.27 -7.94
C ILE A 29 19.45 -29.81 -7.70
N ALA A 30 20.09 -30.27 -6.62
CA ALA A 30 21.45 -29.87 -6.26
C ALA A 30 22.52 -30.32 -7.27
N LEU A 31 22.32 -31.46 -7.94
CA LEU A 31 23.30 -32.03 -8.87
C LEU A 31 23.05 -31.66 -10.34
N SER A 32 21.79 -31.43 -10.72
CA SER A 32 21.41 -31.20 -12.12
C SER A 32 21.23 -29.73 -12.48
N SER A 33 20.98 -28.86 -11.52
CA SER A 33 20.69 -27.45 -11.78
C SER A 33 21.93 -26.56 -11.63
N GLY A 34 22.10 -25.61 -12.57
CA GLY A 34 23.08 -24.53 -12.45
C GLY A 34 22.71 -23.46 -11.41
N ASP A 35 21.41 -23.22 -11.20
CA ASP A 35 20.89 -22.33 -10.17
C ASP A 35 19.81 -23.07 -9.35
N PRO A 36 20.22 -23.79 -8.29
CA PRO A 36 19.31 -24.63 -7.51
C PRO A 36 18.25 -23.81 -6.77
N ILE A 37 18.54 -22.56 -6.39
CA ILE A 37 17.58 -21.69 -5.70
C ILE A 37 16.47 -21.25 -6.67
N LEU A 38 16.85 -20.80 -7.88
CA LEU A 38 15.86 -20.43 -8.90
C LEU A 38 14.97 -21.61 -9.27
N THR A 39 15.59 -22.76 -9.48
CA THR A 39 14.90 -23.99 -9.88
C THR A 39 13.88 -24.41 -8.82
N ALA A 40 14.27 -24.36 -7.54
CA ALA A 40 13.36 -24.62 -6.43
C ALA A 40 12.19 -23.63 -6.39
N PHE A 41 12.44 -22.34 -6.68
CA PHE A 41 11.39 -21.32 -6.73
C PHE A 41 10.39 -21.56 -7.87
N GLN A 42 10.89 -21.78 -9.09
CA GLN A 42 10.07 -22.08 -10.27
C GLN A 42 9.24 -23.34 -10.07
N LEU A 43 9.88 -24.44 -9.66
CA LEU A 43 9.20 -25.72 -9.43
C LEU A 43 8.12 -25.60 -8.35
N SER A 44 8.40 -24.89 -7.26
CA SER A 44 7.41 -24.66 -6.20
C SER A 44 6.19 -23.83 -6.66
N TRP A 45 6.36 -23.01 -7.71
CA TRP A 45 5.29 -22.21 -8.31
C TRP A 45 4.46 -23.02 -9.30
N GLU A 46 5.11 -23.82 -10.12
CA GLU A 46 4.43 -24.77 -11.00
C GLU A 46 3.58 -25.75 -10.21
N LEU A 47 4.14 -26.36 -9.16
CA LEU A 47 3.42 -27.26 -8.25
C LEU A 47 2.21 -26.57 -7.59
N ARG A 48 2.32 -25.28 -7.27
CA ARG A 48 1.18 -24.51 -6.76
C ARG A 48 0.07 -24.40 -7.81
N ASN A 49 0.41 -24.11 -9.06
CA ASN A 49 -0.57 -23.95 -10.14
C ASN A 49 -1.23 -25.28 -10.48
N LEU A 50 -0.47 -26.38 -10.49
CA LEU A 50 -0.98 -27.74 -10.65
C LEU A 50 -1.94 -28.12 -9.53
N ALA A 51 -1.64 -27.77 -8.27
CA ALA A 51 -2.55 -27.99 -7.14
C ALA A 51 -3.90 -27.25 -7.25
N PHE A 52 -3.99 -26.21 -8.10
CA PHE A 52 -5.26 -25.54 -8.43
C PHE A 52 -5.92 -26.14 -9.66
N ALA A 53 -5.15 -26.67 -10.62
CA ALA A 53 -5.67 -27.29 -11.84
C ALA A 53 -6.20 -28.72 -11.60
N GLU A 54 -5.56 -29.47 -10.72
CA GLU A 54 -5.88 -30.86 -10.35
C GLU A 54 -6.22 -30.93 -8.85
N PRO A 55 -7.49 -30.63 -8.47
CA PRO A 55 -7.90 -30.61 -7.07
C PRO A 55 -7.81 -31.99 -6.39
N GLU A 56 -7.86 -33.08 -7.15
CA GLU A 56 -7.82 -34.47 -6.66
C GLU A 56 -6.46 -34.81 -6.02
N CYS A 57 -5.36 -34.37 -6.63
CA CYS A 57 -3.98 -34.59 -6.14
C CYS A 57 -3.40 -33.36 -5.43
N LYS A 58 -4.25 -32.44 -4.99
CA LYS A 58 -3.85 -31.15 -4.41
C LYS A 58 -2.95 -31.30 -3.18
N SER A 59 -3.18 -32.28 -2.32
CA SER A 59 -2.35 -32.54 -1.13
C SER A 59 -0.90 -32.82 -1.53
N ASP A 60 -0.70 -33.69 -2.52
CA ASP A 60 0.60 -34.21 -2.92
C ASP A 60 1.44 -33.10 -3.55
N TYR A 61 0.85 -32.33 -4.46
CA TYR A 61 1.51 -31.17 -5.06
C TYR A 61 1.89 -30.11 -4.01
N LEU A 62 1.04 -29.88 -2.99
CA LEU A 62 1.36 -28.94 -1.92
C LEU A 62 2.47 -29.44 -0.99
N GLU A 63 2.59 -30.75 -0.79
CA GLU A 63 3.69 -31.36 -0.05
C GLU A 63 5.01 -31.24 -0.82
N LEU A 64 5.03 -31.61 -2.11
CA LEU A 64 6.20 -31.44 -2.98
C LEU A 64 6.64 -29.99 -3.08
N ARG A 65 5.66 -29.07 -3.15
CA ARG A 65 5.92 -27.64 -3.10
C ARG A 65 6.65 -27.28 -1.80
N LYS A 66 6.14 -27.72 -0.65
CA LYS A 66 6.76 -27.44 0.67
C LYS A 66 8.19 -27.98 0.73
N GLN A 67 8.47 -29.15 0.15
CA GLN A 67 9.80 -29.72 0.03
C GLN A 67 10.75 -28.83 -0.78
N CYS A 68 10.34 -28.36 -1.96
CA CYS A 68 11.13 -27.43 -2.78
C CYS A 68 11.42 -26.12 -2.04
N GLN A 69 10.42 -25.56 -1.35
CA GLN A 69 10.59 -24.33 -0.57
C GLN A 69 11.56 -24.53 0.60
N GLN A 70 11.52 -25.70 1.25
CA GLN A 70 12.41 -26.01 2.37
C GLN A 70 13.85 -26.22 1.89
N PHE A 71 14.05 -26.89 0.76
CA PHE A 71 15.39 -27.05 0.16
C PHE A 71 16.08 -25.70 -0.09
N ALA A 72 15.38 -24.72 -0.66
CA ALA A 72 15.94 -23.38 -0.87
C ALA A 72 16.32 -22.68 0.45
N VAL A 73 15.55 -22.89 1.52
CA VAL A 73 15.84 -22.36 2.86
C VAL A 73 17.07 -23.05 3.45
N ASP A 74 17.15 -24.36 3.34
CA ASP A 74 18.24 -25.16 3.91
C ASP A 74 19.57 -24.86 3.21
N LEU A 75 19.55 -24.61 1.90
CA LEU A 75 20.73 -24.19 1.14
C LEU A 75 21.21 -22.80 1.58
N LEU A 76 20.27 -21.85 1.72
CA LEU A 76 20.57 -20.51 2.22
C LEU A 76 21.13 -20.55 3.66
N HIS A 77 20.65 -21.48 4.49
CA HIS A 77 21.12 -21.64 5.86
C HIS A 77 22.63 -21.95 5.95
N GLN A 78 23.22 -22.51 4.89
CA GLN A 78 24.65 -22.80 4.83
C GLN A 78 25.54 -21.58 4.58
N SER A 79 24.97 -20.41 4.29
CA SER A 79 25.75 -19.16 4.13
C SER A 79 26.46 -18.79 5.44
N ARG A 80 27.77 -18.57 5.40
CA ARG A 80 28.57 -18.26 6.60
C ARG A 80 28.90 -16.79 6.74
N THR A 81 28.95 -16.05 5.63
CA THR A 81 29.33 -14.64 5.61
C THR A 81 28.20 -13.76 5.06
N SER A 82 28.19 -12.48 5.45
CA SER A 82 27.28 -11.49 4.88
C SER A 82 27.57 -11.22 3.40
N GLU A 83 28.79 -11.46 2.95
CA GLU A 83 29.21 -11.33 1.55
C GLU A 83 28.61 -12.43 0.69
N GLU A 84 28.72 -13.70 1.09
CA GLU A 84 28.05 -14.83 0.42
C GLU A 84 26.54 -14.57 0.32
N LEU A 85 25.93 -14.12 1.42
CA LEU A 85 24.51 -13.80 1.45
C LEU A 85 24.15 -12.66 0.49
N ALA A 86 24.96 -11.60 0.46
CA ALA A 86 24.76 -10.48 -0.46
C ALA A 86 24.87 -10.92 -1.92
N ILE A 87 25.84 -11.77 -2.26
CA ILE A 87 26.01 -12.29 -3.62
C ILE A 87 24.76 -13.10 -4.01
N ILE A 88 24.32 -14.03 -3.16
CA ILE A 88 23.12 -14.85 -3.41
C ILE A 88 21.89 -13.96 -3.64
N LEU A 89 21.68 -12.94 -2.80
CA LEU A 89 20.48 -12.10 -2.85
C LEU A 89 20.46 -11.09 -4.00
N ASN A 90 21.63 -10.70 -4.51
CA ASN A 90 21.76 -9.79 -5.65
C ASN A 90 21.95 -10.51 -6.99
N HIS A 91 22.05 -11.84 -7.00
CA HIS A 91 22.32 -12.60 -8.21
C HIS A 91 21.18 -12.50 -9.24
N ASP A 92 21.51 -11.93 -10.40
CA ASP A 92 20.69 -11.78 -11.59
C ASP A 92 21.45 -12.41 -12.77
N PRO A 93 20.87 -13.38 -13.51
CA PRO A 93 21.56 -14.05 -14.60
C PRO A 93 21.94 -13.13 -15.77
N ASP A 94 21.22 -12.01 -15.94
CA ASP A 94 21.40 -11.10 -17.08
C ASP A 94 22.34 -9.92 -16.77
N LYS A 95 22.82 -9.79 -15.53
CA LYS A 95 23.65 -8.68 -15.06
C LYS A 95 24.99 -9.17 -14.51
N PRO A 96 26.03 -8.31 -14.47
CA PRO A 96 27.28 -8.66 -13.80
C PRO A 96 27.05 -9.01 -12.33
N SER A 97 27.91 -9.89 -11.81
CA SER A 97 27.91 -10.26 -10.39
C SER A 97 28.08 -9.03 -9.51
N TYR A 98 27.35 -9.01 -8.39
CA TYR A 98 27.43 -7.93 -7.40
C TYR A 98 28.85 -7.76 -6.85
N GLU A 99 29.36 -6.53 -6.89
CA GLU A 99 30.63 -6.16 -6.26
C GLU A 99 30.41 -5.46 -4.90
N VAL A 100 31.31 -5.73 -3.96
CA VAL A 100 31.23 -5.17 -2.60
C VAL A 100 31.41 -3.65 -2.66
N GLY A 101 30.33 -2.90 -2.39
CA GLY A 101 30.31 -1.44 -2.43
C GLY A 101 29.27 -0.87 -3.40
N GLU A 102 28.72 -1.71 -4.27
CA GLU A 102 27.61 -1.33 -5.14
C GLU A 102 26.27 -1.26 -4.37
N GLN A 103 25.31 -0.54 -4.95
CA GLN A 103 23.96 -0.49 -4.40
C GLN A 103 23.29 -1.86 -4.57
N MET A 104 22.94 -2.52 -3.46
CA MET A 104 22.21 -3.78 -3.49
C MET A 104 20.82 -3.59 -4.12
N THR A 105 20.60 -4.25 -5.27
CA THR A 105 19.31 -4.29 -5.97
C THR A 105 18.38 -5.36 -5.41
N LEU A 106 18.94 -6.38 -4.75
CA LEU A 106 18.23 -7.50 -4.12
C LEU A 106 17.33 -8.26 -5.11
N ALA A 107 17.73 -8.36 -6.39
CA ALA A 107 16.94 -8.97 -7.46
C ALA A 107 16.44 -10.38 -7.13
N ARG A 108 17.27 -11.22 -6.50
CA ARG A 108 16.89 -12.59 -6.10
C ARG A 108 15.84 -12.59 -5.00
N LEU A 109 15.89 -11.62 -4.10
CA LEU A 109 14.91 -11.46 -3.04
C LEU A 109 13.56 -11.00 -3.60
N GLU A 110 13.56 -10.06 -4.54
CA GLU A 110 12.36 -9.64 -5.26
C GLU A 110 11.71 -10.83 -5.99
N LEU A 111 12.53 -11.65 -6.64
CA LEU A 111 12.09 -12.89 -7.29
C LEU A 111 11.50 -13.88 -6.26
N ALA A 112 12.13 -14.06 -5.10
CA ALA A 112 11.59 -14.91 -4.03
C ALA A 112 10.21 -14.42 -3.53
N ILE A 113 10.00 -13.10 -3.46
CA ILE A 113 8.71 -12.49 -3.12
C ILE A 113 7.68 -12.80 -4.21
N SER A 114 8.04 -12.64 -5.49
CA SER A 114 7.15 -12.93 -6.63
C SER A 114 6.65 -14.39 -6.62
N TYR A 115 7.54 -15.34 -6.32
CA TYR A 115 7.23 -16.77 -6.19
C TYR A 115 6.64 -17.16 -4.82
N LYS A 116 6.31 -16.19 -3.96
CA LYS A 116 5.67 -16.38 -2.65
C LYS A 116 6.48 -17.30 -1.69
N GLN A 117 7.80 -17.15 -1.67
CA GLN A 117 8.75 -17.91 -0.84
C GLN A 117 8.86 -17.36 0.58
N LYS A 118 7.77 -17.49 1.36
CA LYS A 118 7.65 -16.83 2.67
C LYS A 118 8.74 -17.23 3.67
N LYS A 119 9.05 -18.52 3.78
CA LYS A 119 10.08 -19.04 4.72
C LYS A 119 11.49 -18.57 4.36
N PHE A 120 11.79 -18.54 3.07
CA PHE A 120 13.07 -18.04 2.56
C PHE A 120 13.26 -16.59 2.95
N VAL A 121 12.30 -15.72 2.61
CA VAL A 121 12.37 -14.29 2.95
C VAL A 121 12.42 -14.06 4.47
N ALA A 122 11.70 -14.86 5.25
CA ALA A 122 11.68 -14.76 6.71
C ALA A 122 12.92 -15.36 7.41
N HIS A 123 13.90 -15.88 6.66
CA HIS A 123 15.09 -16.48 7.23
C HIS A 123 15.90 -15.46 8.07
N PRO A 124 16.41 -15.82 9.27
CA PRO A 124 17.09 -14.89 10.17
C PRO A 124 18.25 -14.13 9.51
N ASN A 125 19.07 -14.79 8.69
CA ASN A 125 20.20 -14.14 8.03
C ASN A 125 19.74 -13.04 7.06
N ILE A 126 18.68 -13.28 6.29
CA ILE A 126 18.11 -12.28 5.37
C ILE A 126 17.49 -11.13 6.17
N GLN A 127 16.72 -11.45 7.22
CA GLN A 127 16.09 -10.43 8.05
C GLN A 127 17.12 -9.55 8.77
N GLN A 128 18.26 -10.12 9.18
CA GLN A 128 19.37 -9.35 9.75
C GLN A 128 20.01 -8.41 8.73
N LEU A 129 20.26 -8.88 7.50
CA LEU A 129 20.78 -8.05 6.41
C LEU A 129 19.81 -6.92 6.05
N LEU A 130 18.53 -7.24 5.86
CA LEU A 130 17.49 -6.27 5.56
C LEU A 130 17.34 -5.23 6.69
N ALA A 131 17.44 -5.66 7.95
CA ALA A 131 17.43 -4.73 9.08
C ALA A 131 18.66 -3.80 9.06
N ALA A 132 19.84 -4.30 8.67
CA ALA A 132 21.03 -3.46 8.54
C ALA A 132 20.86 -2.40 7.44
N LEU A 133 20.35 -2.80 6.27
CA LEU A 133 20.04 -1.89 5.15
C LEU A 133 18.94 -0.88 5.51
N TRP A 134 17.91 -1.32 6.25
CA TRP A 134 16.79 -0.47 6.66
C TRP A 134 17.22 0.66 7.59
N TYR A 135 18.03 0.33 8.62
CA TYR A 135 18.46 1.29 9.66
C TYR A 135 19.79 2.01 9.36
N GLU A 136 20.35 1.85 8.16
CA GLU A 136 21.65 2.42 7.78
C GLU A 136 21.72 3.95 7.99
N GLY A 137 20.61 4.67 7.75
CA GLY A 137 20.53 6.12 7.93
C GLY A 137 20.49 6.60 9.38
N VAL A 138 20.27 5.71 10.36
CA VAL A 138 20.22 6.05 11.79
C VAL A 138 20.99 4.97 12.57
N PRO A 139 22.34 5.05 12.61
CA PRO A 139 23.15 4.00 13.20
C PRO A 139 22.80 3.78 14.67
N GLY A 140 22.68 2.51 15.05
CA GLY A 140 22.34 2.13 16.42
C GLY A 140 20.87 2.34 16.83
N PHE A 141 19.97 2.74 15.92
CA PHE A 141 18.55 2.97 16.25
C PHE A 141 17.91 1.78 17.00
N ARG A 142 18.24 0.54 16.63
CA ARG A 142 17.74 -0.68 17.31
C ARG A 142 18.10 -0.74 18.81
N ARG A 143 19.31 -0.29 19.17
CA ARG A 143 19.86 -0.34 20.54
C ARG A 143 19.41 0.82 21.42
N LYS A 144 18.80 1.86 20.85
CA LYS A 144 18.32 3.03 21.60
C LYS A 144 17.13 2.68 22.48
N SER A 145 17.00 3.38 23.61
CA SER A 145 15.84 3.27 24.50
C SER A 145 14.57 3.76 23.79
N SER A 146 13.41 3.34 24.28
CA SER A 146 12.11 3.75 23.71
C SER A 146 11.94 5.27 23.69
N ILE A 147 12.43 5.97 24.72
CA ILE A 147 12.38 7.45 24.80
C ILE A 147 13.25 8.07 23.70
N GLN A 148 14.48 7.60 23.50
CA GLN A 148 15.35 8.12 22.45
C GLN A 148 14.77 7.85 21.05
N LYS A 149 14.18 6.68 20.83
CA LYS A 149 13.47 6.35 19.58
C LYS A 149 12.32 7.32 19.35
N PHE A 150 11.50 7.56 20.37
CA PHE A 150 10.38 8.50 20.30
C PHE A 150 10.84 9.93 19.99
N LEU A 151 11.90 10.42 20.65
CA LEU A 151 12.45 11.75 20.37
C LEU A 151 12.96 11.90 18.93
N ILE A 152 13.66 10.89 18.41
CA ILE A 152 14.14 10.90 17.01
C ILE A 152 12.95 10.89 16.05
N ILE A 153 11.98 10.00 16.28
CA ILE A 153 10.77 9.89 15.46
C ILE A 153 9.99 11.21 15.48
N SER A 154 9.77 11.80 16.65
CA SER A 154 9.08 13.08 16.84
C SER A 154 9.81 14.22 16.14
N LYS A 155 11.15 14.30 16.25
CA LYS A 155 11.97 15.28 15.52
C LYS A 155 11.78 15.17 14.00
N VAL A 156 11.77 13.94 13.46
CA VAL A 156 11.53 13.74 12.02
C VAL A 156 10.11 14.12 11.65
N GLY A 157 9.13 13.78 12.48
CA GLY A 157 7.73 14.11 12.25
C GLY A 157 7.41 15.58 12.33
N LEU A 158 8.12 16.37 13.13
CA LEU A 158 7.92 17.83 13.17
C LEU A 158 8.65 18.52 12.01
N LEU A 159 9.82 18.00 11.60
CA LEU A 159 10.67 18.61 10.57
C LEU A 159 10.50 17.96 9.18
N PHE A 160 9.48 17.13 8.95
CA PHE A 160 9.28 16.46 7.65
C PHE A 160 9.22 17.44 6.46
N PRO A 161 8.56 18.62 6.53
CA PRO A 161 8.52 19.53 5.38
C PRO A 161 9.91 20.09 5.06
N PHE A 162 10.70 20.35 6.10
CA PHE A 162 12.09 20.80 5.96
C PHE A 162 12.96 19.73 5.29
N TYR A 163 12.82 18.45 5.67
CA TYR A 163 13.55 17.36 5.02
C TYR A 163 13.18 17.21 3.53
N CYS A 164 11.89 17.34 3.18
CA CYS A 164 11.45 17.30 1.78
C CYS A 164 12.01 18.47 0.96
N LEU A 165 11.97 19.69 1.51
CA LEU A 165 12.48 20.89 0.84
C LEU A 165 14.00 20.82 0.65
N LEU A 166 14.73 20.39 1.69
CA LEU A 166 16.18 20.21 1.62
C LEU A 166 16.57 19.18 0.56
N TYR A 167 15.85 18.05 0.48
CA TYR A 167 16.10 17.04 -0.54
C TYR A 167 15.84 17.56 -1.96
N THR A 168 14.86 18.44 -2.13
CA THR A 168 14.51 19.02 -3.43
C THR A 168 15.55 20.04 -3.91
N ILE A 169 16.08 20.87 -2.99
CA ILE A 169 17.04 21.93 -3.34
C ILE A 169 18.48 21.41 -3.40
N ALA A 170 18.90 20.60 -2.43
CA ALA A 170 20.29 20.20 -2.23
C ALA A 170 20.41 18.70 -1.87
N PRO A 171 20.18 17.79 -2.85
CA PRO A 171 20.10 16.35 -2.61
C PRO A 171 21.42 15.71 -2.20
N GLU A 172 22.57 16.32 -2.53
CA GLU A 172 23.91 15.77 -2.24
C GLU A 172 24.47 16.12 -0.86
N THR A 173 23.72 16.91 -0.07
CA THR A 173 24.09 17.21 1.32
C THR A 173 24.03 15.95 2.20
N SER A 174 24.75 15.94 3.31
CA SER A 174 24.73 14.82 4.27
C SER A 174 23.31 14.50 4.75
N MET A 175 22.47 15.53 4.95
CA MET A 175 21.06 15.37 5.31
C MET A 175 20.24 14.81 4.13
N GLY A 176 20.47 15.27 2.90
CA GLY A 176 19.81 14.74 1.70
C GLY A 176 20.12 13.26 1.48
N LYS A 177 21.38 12.84 1.71
CA LYS A 177 21.79 11.43 1.67
C LYS A 177 21.10 10.57 2.74
N ILE A 178 20.88 11.12 3.93
CA ILE A 178 20.12 10.44 5.00
C ILE A 178 18.65 10.24 4.59
N VAL A 179 18.01 11.23 3.94
CA VAL A 179 16.62 11.12 3.45
C VAL A 179 16.45 10.03 2.39
N ARG A 180 17.49 9.77 1.57
CA ARG A 180 17.47 8.66 0.58
C ARG A 180 17.38 7.27 1.22
N LYS A 181 17.73 7.13 2.51
CA LYS A 181 17.74 5.83 3.19
C LYS A 181 16.31 5.33 3.49
N PRO A 182 16.06 4.00 3.43
CA PRO A 182 14.70 3.45 3.45
C PRO A 182 13.86 3.85 4.66
N PHE A 183 14.43 3.75 5.87
CA PHE A 183 13.72 4.08 7.10
C PHE A 183 13.30 5.55 7.18
N MET A 184 14.18 6.48 6.76
CA MET A 184 13.88 7.91 6.77
C MET A 184 12.82 8.26 5.74
N LYS A 185 12.91 7.68 4.53
CA LYS A 185 11.89 7.82 3.50
C LYS A 185 10.53 7.33 4.01
N PHE A 186 10.46 6.14 4.59
CA PHE A 186 9.24 5.62 5.19
C PHE A 186 8.66 6.58 6.23
N LEU A 187 9.50 7.08 7.15
CA LEU A 187 9.06 7.95 8.23
C LEU A 187 8.49 9.28 7.71
N ILE A 188 9.14 9.88 6.71
CA ILE A 188 8.68 11.11 6.05
C ILE A 188 7.33 10.89 5.36
N HIS A 189 7.16 9.79 4.60
CA HIS A 189 5.87 9.45 3.98
C HIS A 189 4.77 9.24 5.04
N ALA A 190 5.07 8.50 6.11
CA ALA A 190 4.12 8.25 7.19
C ALA A 190 3.67 9.55 7.88
N PHE A 191 4.60 10.45 8.20
CA PHE A 191 4.26 11.74 8.82
C PHE A 191 3.56 12.69 7.87
N SER A 192 3.95 12.75 6.60
CA SER A 192 3.21 13.51 5.59
C SER A 192 1.77 13.01 5.46
N TYR A 193 1.55 11.70 5.59
CA TYR A 193 0.20 11.13 5.56
C TYR A 193 -0.60 11.46 6.82
N ILE A 194 0.01 11.37 8.01
CA ILE A 194 -0.64 11.80 9.26
C ILE A 194 -1.00 13.29 9.20
N PHE A 195 -0.11 14.13 8.66
CA PHE A 195 -0.38 15.56 8.46
C PHE A 195 -1.55 15.80 7.50
N PHE A 196 -1.65 15.02 6.40
CA PHE A 196 -2.82 15.05 5.52
C PHE A 196 -4.12 14.71 6.26
N ILE A 197 -4.13 13.69 7.14
CA ILE A 197 -5.31 13.36 7.97
C ILE A 197 -5.65 14.51 8.94
N ILE A 198 -4.64 15.16 9.53
CA ILE A 198 -4.87 16.32 10.40
C ILE A 198 -5.50 17.47 9.61
N ILE A 199 -5.05 17.74 8.39
CA ILE A 199 -5.66 18.77 7.52
C ILE A 199 -7.12 18.41 7.23
N LEU A 200 -7.43 17.15 6.90
CA LEU A 200 -8.82 16.72 6.69
C LEU A 200 -9.69 16.89 7.94
N MET A 201 -9.14 16.61 9.13
CA MET A 201 -9.86 16.84 10.38
C MET A 201 -10.13 18.33 10.63
N LEU A 202 -9.15 19.20 10.36
CA LEU A 202 -9.30 20.66 10.48
C LEU A 202 -10.33 21.21 9.49
N ASP A 203 -10.30 20.72 8.25
CA ASP A 203 -11.27 21.08 7.21
C ASP A 203 -12.69 20.62 7.59
N SER A 204 -12.83 19.39 8.10
CA SER A 204 -14.11 18.87 8.60
C SER A 204 -14.67 19.65 9.78
N GLN A 205 -13.83 20.25 10.63
CA GLN A 205 -14.26 21.12 11.73
C GLN A 205 -14.59 22.55 11.26
N ARG A 206 -14.47 22.83 9.95
CA ARG A 206 -14.54 24.19 9.38
C ARG A 206 -13.61 25.17 10.10
N ALA A 207 -12.46 24.68 10.57
CA ALA A 207 -11.48 25.49 11.29
C ALA A 207 -10.93 26.64 10.41
N GLY A 208 -10.97 26.49 9.08
CA GLY A 208 -10.63 27.55 8.13
C GLY A 208 -11.53 28.78 8.27
N GLU A 209 -12.85 28.60 8.44
CA GLU A 209 -13.79 29.72 8.63
C GLU A 209 -13.54 30.42 9.97
N GLN A 210 -13.28 29.66 11.04
CA GLN A 210 -12.95 30.17 12.37
C GLN A 210 -11.58 30.87 12.45
N LEU A 211 -10.57 30.36 11.75
CA LEU A 211 -9.26 31.00 11.65
C LEU A 211 -9.35 32.32 10.89
N THR A 212 -10.18 32.37 9.84
CA THR A 212 -10.42 33.62 9.11
C THR A 212 -11.16 34.63 9.98
N GLU A 213 -12.13 34.19 10.79
CA GLU A 213 -12.79 35.02 11.83
C GLU A 213 -11.83 35.48 12.93
N PHE A 214 -10.80 34.70 13.29
CA PHE A 214 -9.82 35.04 14.32
C PHE A 214 -8.72 35.98 13.83
N PHE A 215 -8.26 35.83 12.57
CA PHE A 215 -7.20 36.64 11.97
C PHE A 215 -7.71 37.87 11.23
N ALA A 216 -8.98 37.91 10.82
CA ALA A 216 -9.57 39.12 10.25
C ALA A 216 -9.80 40.15 11.36
N SER A 217 -9.05 41.26 11.27
CA SER A 217 -9.24 42.44 12.11
C SER A 217 -10.69 42.95 12.07
N ASP A 218 -11.09 43.64 13.15
CA ASP A 218 -12.40 44.18 13.56
C ASP A 218 -13.29 44.92 12.51
N GLU A 219 -12.98 44.90 11.22
CA GLU A 219 -13.64 45.70 10.18
C GLU A 219 -14.78 45.00 9.43
N ILE A 220 -14.99 43.68 9.58
CA ILE A 220 -16.05 42.95 8.86
C ILE A 220 -17.24 42.68 9.80
N PRO A 221 -18.46 43.23 9.53
CA PRO A 221 -19.60 43.05 10.41
C PRO A 221 -20.03 41.58 10.50
N LYS A 222 -20.30 41.12 11.74
CA LYS A 222 -20.68 39.73 12.09
C LYS A 222 -21.82 39.14 11.24
N ASP A 223 -22.75 39.98 10.77
CA ASP A 223 -23.85 39.57 9.89
C ASP A 223 -23.41 39.13 8.49
N SER A 224 -22.23 39.57 8.03
CA SER A 224 -21.67 39.15 6.73
C SER A 224 -21.07 37.74 6.82
N TYR A 225 -20.51 37.36 7.99
CA TYR A 225 -19.95 36.03 8.21
C TYR A 225 -21.02 34.95 8.26
N GLY A 226 -22.17 35.21 8.89
CA GLY A 226 -23.31 34.28 8.88
C GLY A 226 -23.82 33.99 7.47
N ARG A 227 -23.90 35.02 6.61
CA ARG A 227 -24.32 34.87 5.21
C ARG A 227 -23.32 34.11 4.35
N VAL A 228 -22.02 34.30 4.55
CA VAL A 228 -20.97 33.53 3.85
C VAL A 228 -20.98 32.06 4.30
N ARG A 229 -21.32 31.78 5.57
CA ARG A 229 -21.38 30.42 6.13
C ARG A 229 -22.55 29.58 5.61
N GLU A 230 -23.65 30.23 5.24
CA GLU A 230 -24.87 29.61 4.71
C GLU A 230 -24.94 29.67 3.17
N GLN A 231 -24.05 30.42 2.54
CA GLN A 231 -23.97 30.50 1.10
C GLN A 231 -23.55 29.12 0.54
N ARG A 232 -24.40 28.58 -0.35
CA ARG A 232 -24.12 27.38 -1.15
C ARG A 232 -22.79 27.61 -1.91
N GLY A 233 -22.13 26.54 -2.41
CA GLY A 233 -21.11 26.66 -3.47
C GLY A 233 -20.02 27.72 -3.25
N ASN A 234 -19.54 27.85 -2.00
CA ASN A 234 -18.49 28.79 -1.64
C ASN A 234 -17.19 28.56 -2.43
N PRO A 235 -16.39 29.62 -2.67
CA PRO A 235 -15.07 29.44 -3.26
C PRO A 235 -14.21 28.52 -2.38
N PRO A 236 -13.25 27.77 -2.97
CA PRO A 236 -12.49 26.81 -2.21
C PRO A 236 -11.71 27.46 -1.07
N THR A 237 -11.71 26.82 0.11
CA THR A 237 -10.94 27.31 1.25
C THR A 237 -9.44 27.06 1.06
N VAL A 238 -8.60 27.75 1.83
CA VAL A 238 -7.14 27.52 1.80
C VAL A 238 -6.80 26.06 2.12
N LEU A 239 -7.54 25.43 3.04
CA LEU A 239 -7.36 24.02 3.38
C LEU A 239 -7.73 23.10 2.20
N GLU A 240 -8.83 23.40 1.50
CA GLU A 240 -9.23 22.64 0.31
C GLU A 240 -8.20 22.72 -0.81
N TYR A 241 -7.54 23.87 -1.02
CA TYR A 241 -6.42 23.96 -1.95
C TYR A 241 -5.24 23.07 -1.55
N ILE A 242 -4.90 23.02 -0.26
CA ILE A 242 -3.84 22.12 0.24
C ILE A 242 -4.24 20.65 0.01
N ILE A 243 -5.48 20.28 0.33
CA ILE A 243 -6.02 18.92 0.09
C ILE A 243 -5.95 18.58 -1.39
N PHE A 244 -6.32 19.51 -2.28
CA PHE A 244 -6.26 19.33 -3.72
C PHE A 244 -4.84 18.99 -4.21
N PHE A 245 -3.82 19.71 -3.75
CA PHE A 245 -2.42 19.39 -4.08
C PHE A 245 -1.98 18.02 -3.56
N TYR A 246 -2.41 17.64 -2.36
CA TYR A 246 -2.16 16.29 -1.82
C TYR A 246 -2.80 15.20 -2.69
N VAL A 247 -4.05 15.39 -3.09
CA VAL A 247 -4.77 14.42 -3.93
C VAL A 247 -4.11 14.28 -5.30
N ILE A 248 -3.65 15.37 -5.92
CA ILE A 248 -2.85 15.30 -7.15
C ILE A 248 -1.59 14.45 -6.92
N GLY A 249 -0.88 14.69 -5.82
CA GLY A 249 0.30 13.90 -5.45
C GLY A 249 -0.01 12.40 -5.35
N PHE A 250 -1.10 12.03 -4.70
CA PHE A 250 -1.54 10.64 -4.58
C PHE A 250 -1.97 10.01 -5.90
N ILE A 251 -2.60 10.77 -6.79
CA ILE A 251 -2.96 10.30 -8.13
C ILE A 251 -1.70 10.05 -8.96
N CYS A 252 -0.73 10.97 -8.94
CA CYS A 252 0.55 10.79 -9.61
C CYS A 252 1.33 9.57 -9.06
N GLU A 253 1.32 9.38 -7.74
CA GLU A 253 1.90 8.20 -7.10
C GLU A 253 1.23 6.90 -7.59
N GLY A 254 -0.11 6.86 -7.58
CA GLY A 254 -0.87 5.70 -8.06
C GLY A 254 -0.63 5.39 -9.54
N ILE A 255 -0.59 6.41 -10.42
CA ILE A 255 -0.28 6.22 -11.85
C ILE A 255 1.12 5.63 -12.03
N ARG A 256 2.11 6.08 -11.23
CA ARG A 256 3.47 5.56 -11.30
C ARG A 256 3.57 4.11 -10.83
N GLU A 257 2.81 3.73 -9.81
CA GLU A 257 2.71 2.35 -9.32
C GLU A 257 2.08 1.44 -10.39
N ILE A 258 0.96 1.87 -10.99
CA ILE A 258 0.30 1.14 -12.08
C ILE A 258 1.23 0.95 -13.28
N TYR A 259 2.01 1.97 -13.64
CA TYR A 259 2.98 1.87 -14.74
C TYR A 259 4.10 0.85 -14.46
N LYS A 260 4.55 0.73 -13.21
CA LYS A 260 5.64 -0.19 -12.83
C LYS A 260 5.18 -1.63 -12.64
N GLU A 261 4.07 -1.84 -11.94
CA GLU A 261 3.62 -3.18 -11.53
C GLU A 261 2.57 -3.78 -12.48
N GLY A 262 1.92 -2.93 -13.28
CA GLY A 262 0.80 -3.31 -14.13
C GLY A 262 -0.54 -3.30 -13.38
N ILE A 263 -1.61 -2.99 -14.12
CA ILE A 263 -2.95 -2.73 -13.55
C ILE A 263 -3.54 -3.93 -12.80
N LYS A 264 -3.27 -5.16 -13.27
CA LYS A 264 -3.79 -6.39 -12.66
C LYS A 264 -3.16 -6.65 -11.29
N SER A 265 -1.84 -6.48 -11.17
CA SER A 265 -1.14 -6.65 -9.88
C SER A 265 -1.62 -5.59 -8.89
N TYR A 266 -1.72 -4.34 -9.36
CA TYR A 266 -2.19 -3.21 -8.56
C TYR A 266 -3.60 -3.45 -7.99
N LEU A 267 -4.59 -3.82 -8.81
CA LEU A 267 -5.96 -4.03 -8.34
C LEU A 267 -6.14 -5.27 -7.46
N MET A 268 -5.26 -6.27 -7.58
CA MET A 268 -5.28 -7.43 -6.70
C MET A 268 -4.76 -7.13 -5.28
N ASN A 269 -4.01 -6.04 -5.10
CA ASN A 269 -3.60 -5.59 -3.78
C ASN A 269 -4.75 -4.79 -3.12
N LEU A 270 -5.30 -5.32 -2.04
CA LEU A 270 -6.42 -4.70 -1.31
C LEU A 270 -6.10 -3.27 -0.85
N TRP A 271 -4.84 -2.98 -0.50
CA TRP A 271 -4.45 -1.63 -0.08
C TRP A 271 -4.44 -0.65 -1.25
N SER A 272 -3.90 -1.06 -2.40
CA SER A 272 -3.90 -0.25 -3.62
C SER A 272 -5.33 -0.03 -4.13
N PHE A 273 -6.23 -1.01 -3.96
CA PHE A 273 -7.67 -0.83 -4.24
C PHE A 273 -8.33 0.24 -3.35
N ILE A 274 -8.02 0.25 -2.05
CA ILE A 274 -8.50 1.28 -1.12
C ILE A 274 -7.99 2.67 -1.54
N ASP A 275 -6.71 2.79 -1.91
CA ASP A 275 -6.12 4.06 -2.36
C ASP A 275 -6.77 4.57 -3.65
N CYS A 276 -7.01 3.66 -4.61
CA CYS A 276 -7.69 3.97 -5.86
C CYS A 276 -9.12 4.47 -5.61
N THR A 277 -9.88 3.77 -4.76
CA THR A 277 -11.25 4.15 -4.39
C THR A 277 -11.28 5.52 -3.73
N ARG A 278 -10.38 5.77 -2.77
CA ARG A 278 -10.23 7.07 -2.12
C ARG A 278 -9.94 8.19 -3.13
N ASN A 279 -8.99 7.99 -4.04
CA ASN A 279 -8.61 8.98 -5.04
C ASN A 279 -9.76 9.29 -6.01
N ILE A 280 -10.52 8.28 -6.44
CA ILE A 280 -11.72 8.45 -7.28
C ILE A 280 -12.77 9.28 -6.55
N LEU A 281 -13.04 8.98 -5.27
CA LEU A 281 -13.99 9.75 -4.46
C LEU A 281 -13.56 11.23 -4.35
N TYR A 282 -12.29 11.52 -4.08
CA TYR A 282 -11.82 12.91 -4.05
C TYR A 282 -11.96 13.61 -5.41
N CYS A 283 -11.68 12.92 -6.52
CA CYS A 283 -11.89 13.49 -7.85
C CYS A 283 -13.37 13.84 -8.09
N LEU A 284 -14.30 12.97 -7.68
CA LEU A 284 -15.74 13.22 -7.77
C LEU A 284 -16.17 14.41 -6.90
N VAL A 285 -15.65 14.52 -5.68
CA VAL A 285 -15.90 15.66 -4.78
C VAL A 285 -15.46 16.96 -5.44
N PHE A 286 -14.24 17.03 -5.98
CA PHE A 286 -13.76 18.24 -6.65
C PHE A 286 -14.58 18.59 -7.89
N ALA A 287 -14.95 17.59 -8.70
CA ALA A 287 -15.81 17.81 -9.86
C ALA A 287 -17.18 18.38 -9.47
N LEU A 288 -17.83 17.81 -8.45
CA LEU A 288 -19.12 18.28 -7.94
C LEU A 288 -19.03 19.67 -7.32
N ARG A 289 -17.94 19.98 -6.58
CA ARG A 289 -17.67 21.32 -6.03
C ARG A 289 -17.55 22.36 -7.14
N VAL A 290 -16.84 22.05 -8.23
CA VAL A 290 -16.72 22.94 -9.40
C VAL A 290 -18.08 23.16 -10.07
N ILE A 291 -18.88 22.09 -10.22
CA ILE A 291 -20.25 22.19 -10.77
C ILE A 291 -21.12 23.07 -9.89
N ALA A 292 -21.15 22.83 -8.58
CA ALA A 292 -21.91 23.62 -7.60
C ALA A 292 -21.54 25.11 -7.66
N TYR A 293 -20.23 25.41 -7.74
CA TYR A 293 -19.73 26.77 -7.85
C TYR A 293 -20.19 27.47 -9.14
N ILE A 294 -20.12 26.78 -10.29
CA ILE A 294 -20.55 27.34 -11.58
C ILE A 294 -22.06 27.57 -11.61
N GLU A 295 -22.84 26.59 -11.15
CA GLU A 295 -24.31 26.65 -11.12
C GLU A 295 -24.76 27.83 -10.28
N GLN A 296 -24.21 27.95 -9.08
CA GLN A 296 -24.59 29.04 -8.20
C GLN A 296 -24.15 30.41 -8.68
N ARG A 297 -22.97 30.55 -9.29
CA ARG A 297 -22.59 31.83 -9.92
C ARG A 297 -23.59 32.25 -10.99
N LYS A 298 -24.11 31.31 -11.78
CA LYS A 298 -25.16 31.58 -12.78
C LYS A 298 -26.48 31.98 -12.11
N GLU A 299 -26.86 31.28 -11.04
CA GLU A 299 -28.09 31.59 -10.30
C GLU A 299 -28.06 32.97 -9.63
N ILE A 300 -26.93 33.34 -9.02
CA ILE A 300 -26.73 34.66 -8.40
C ILE A 300 -26.74 35.77 -9.46
N ALA A 301 -26.14 35.51 -10.63
CA ALA A 301 -26.17 36.48 -11.74
C ALA A 301 -27.60 36.75 -12.25
N ASN A 302 -28.45 35.73 -12.25
CA ASN A 302 -29.85 35.88 -12.64
C ASN A 302 -30.72 36.48 -11.52
N ASN A 303 -30.48 36.08 -10.26
CA ASN A 303 -31.24 36.52 -9.10
C ASN A 303 -30.32 36.64 -7.86
N PRO A 304 -29.91 37.86 -7.46
CA PRO A 304 -28.95 38.04 -6.37
C PRO A 304 -29.49 37.59 -4.99
N LYS A 305 -30.81 37.46 -4.83
CA LYS A 305 -31.44 36.94 -3.61
C LYS A 305 -31.18 35.45 -3.38
N LYS A 306 -30.83 34.68 -4.43
CA LYS A 306 -30.51 33.25 -4.32
C LYS A 306 -29.19 32.97 -3.58
N ALA A 307 -28.36 33.99 -3.35
CA ALA A 307 -27.10 33.84 -2.63
C ALA A 307 -27.28 33.47 -1.14
N SER A 308 -28.44 33.77 -0.55
CA SER A 308 -28.69 33.66 0.90
C SER A 308 -29.83 32.69 1.23
N ILE A 309 -29.99 31.63 0.43
CA ILE A 309 -31.00 30.59 0.68
C ILE A 309 -30.52 29.69 1.83
N PRO A 310 -31.30 29.53 2.91
CA PRO A 310 -30.94 28.67 4.03
C PRO A 310 -30.83 27.21 3.58
N ARG A 311 -29.97 26.44 4.25
CA ARG A 311 -29.69 25.02 3.91
C ARG A 311 -30.93 24.13 3.88
N GLU A 312 -31.94 24.44 4.67
CA GLU A 312 -33.20 23.69 4.77
C GLU A 312 -34.02 23.72 3.47
N GLU A 313 -33.83 24.76 2.65
CA GLU A 313 -34.54 24.96 1.38
C GLU A 313 -33.75 24.43 0.18
N TRP A 314 -32.60 23.77 0.39
CA TRP A 314 -31.80 23.22 -0.69
C TRP A 314 -32.46 21.99 -1.30
N GLU A 315 -32.30 21.81 -2.61
CA GLU A 315 -32.81 20.62 -3.29
C GLU A 315 -32.12 19.34 -2.75
N ALA A 316 -32.87 18.24 -2.66
CA ALA A 316 -32.36 17.00 -2.06
C ALA A 316 -31.12 16.43 -2.78
N PHE A 317 -30.99 16.66 -4.10
CA PHE A 317 -29.88 16.18 -4.93
C PHE A 317 -28.90 17.30 -5.30
N ASP A 318 -28.81 18.33 -4.46
CA ASP A 318 -27.88 19.42 -4.67
C ASP A 318 -26.43 18.91 -4.85
N PRO A 319 -25.70 19.34 -5.89
CA PRO A 319 -24.32 18.92 -6.11
C PRO A 319 -23.41 19.19 -4.90
N GLN A 320 -23.68 20.24 -4.12
CA GLN A 320 -22.95 20.56 -2.90
C GLN A 320 -23.18 19.51 -1.79
N LEU A 321 -24.43 19.07 -1.59
CA LEU A 321 -24.77 18.06 -0.57
C LEU A 321 -24.17 16.69 -0.94
N VAL A 322 -24.24 16.33 -2.22
CA VAL A 322 -23.63 15.08 -2.71
C VAL A 322 -22.10 15.14 -2.56
N ALA A 323 -21.47 16.28 -2.84
CA ALA A 323 -20.04 16.47 -2.62
C ALA A 323 -19.65 16.31 -1.14
N GLU A 324 -20.41 16.88 -0.20
CA GLU A 324 -20.17 16.71 1.24
C GLU A 324 -20.27 15.23 1.68
N GLY A 325 -21.28 14.50 1.19
CA GLY A 325 -21.44 13.09 1.47
C GLY A 325 -20.29 12.22 0.93
N LEU A 326 -19.88 12.46 -0.31
CA LEU A 326 -18.74 11.75 -0.92
C LEU A 326 -17.42 12.13 -0.25
N PHE A 327 -17.26 13.37 0.22
CA PHE A 327 -16.08 13.81 0.96
C PHE A 327 -15.96 13.07 2.31
N ALA A 328 -17.06 12.89 3.03
CA ALA A 328 -17.08 12.08 4.24
C ALA A 328 -16.67 10.62 3.96
N ALA A 329 -17.18 10.02 2.89
CA ALA A 329 -16.77 8.68 2.47
C ALA A 329 -15.28 8.61 2.13
N ALA A 330 -14.75 9.60 1.39
CA ALA A 330 -13.33 9.70 1.06
C ALA A 330 -12.47 9.79 2.33
N ASN A 331 -12.89 10.56 3.34
CA ASN A 331 -12.18 10.71 4.60
C ASN A 331 -12.13 9.40 5.41
N ILE A 332 -13.17 8.58 5.35
CA ILE A 332 -13.16 7.23 5.96
C ILE A 332 -12.08 6.36 5.30
N PHE A 333 -12.03 6.31 3.97
CA PHE A 333 -11.00 5.55 3.27
C PHE A 333 -9.59 6.10 3.53
N SER A 334 -9.45 7.43 3.64
CA SER A 334 -8.19 8.07 4.06
C SER A 334 -7.76 7.61 5.46
N ALA A 335 -8.66 7.56 6.44
CA ALA A 335 -8.34 7.07 7.77
C ALA A 335 -7.97 5.58 7.78
N LEU A 336 -8.69 4.73 7.02
CA LEU A 336 -8.44 3.29 6.93
C LEU A 336 -7.02 2.96 6.45
N LYS A 337 -6.43 3.80 5.59
CA LYS A 337 -5.05 3.63 5.12
C LYS A 337 -4.01 3.66 6.26
N LEU A 338 -4.29 4.31 7.40
CA LEU A 338 -3.39 4.30 8.56
C LEU A 338 -3.12 2.89 9.09
N VAL A 339 -4.07 1.97 8.91
CA VAL A 339 -3.89 0.56 9.29
C VAL A 339 -2.71 -0.07 8.55
N HIS A 340 -2.40 0.38 7.33
CA HIS A 340 -1.24 -0.10 6.58
C HIS A 340 0.10 0.20 7.29
N LEU A 341 0.19 1.33 8.00
CA LEU A 341 1.40 1.72 8.76
C LEU A 341 1.66 0.80 9.97
N PHE A 342 0.63 0.12 10.48
CA PHE A 342 0.77 -0.81 11.61
C PHE A 342 1.57 -2.07 11.24
N SER A 343 1.74 -2.37 9.95
CA SER A 343 2.43 -3.56 9.46
C SER A 343 3.90 -3.63 9.86
N ILE A 344 4.51 -2.47 10.13
CA ILE A 344 5.91 -2.32 10.51
C ILE A 344 6.12 -2.50 12.01
N ASN A 345 5.06 -2.33 12.83
CA ASN A 345 5.16 -2.52 14.25
C ASN A 345 5.24 -4.02 14.58
N PRO A 346 6.26 -4.49 15.34
CA PRO A 346 6.41 -5.91 15.69
C PRO A 346 5.20 -6.53 16.39
N TYR A 347 4.41 -5.72 17.10
CA TYR A 347 3.24 -6.18 17.86
C TYR A 347 1.94 -6.09 17.05
N LEU A 348 1.74 -5.00 16.30
CA LEU A 348 0.50 -4.77 15.55
C LEU A 348 0.49 -5.43 14.17
N GLY A 349 1.66 -5.63 13.55
CA GLY A 349 1.77 -6.23 12.21
C GLY A 349 1.18 -7.65 12.13
N PRO A 350 1.51 -8.59 13.04
CA PRO A 350 0.92 -9.92 13.05
C PRO A 350 -0.60 -9.90 13.24
N LEU A 351 -1.12 -9.00 14.08
CA LEU A 351 -2.56 -8.81 14.29
C LEU A 351 -3.24 -8.32 13.01
N GLN A 352 -2.67 -7.32 12.34
CA GLN A 352 -3.19 -6.81 11.07
C GLN A 352 -3.23 -7.89 9.98
N ILE A 353 -2.16 -8.69 9.85
CA ILE A 353 -2.11 -9.79 8.87
C ILE A 353 -3.19 -10.84 9.18
N SER A 354 -3.42 -11.11 10.46
CA SER A 354 -4.45 -12.07 10.90
C SER A 354 -5.85 -11.54 10.59
N LEU A 355 -6.12 -10.26 10.89
CA LEU A 355 -7.36 -9.58 10.54
C LEU A 355 -7.64 -9.68 9.04
N GLY A 356 -6.65 -9.37 8.20
CA GLY A 356 -6.82 -9.44 6.73
C GLY A 356 -7.17 -10.84 6.22
N ARG A 357 -6.67 -11.91 6.86
CA ARG A 357 -7.06 -13.29 6.50
C ARG A 357 -8.47 -13.62 6.95
N MET A 358 -8.87 -13.20 8.15
CA MET A 358 -10.22 -13.45 8.67
C MET A 358 -11.31 -12.75 7.85
N VAL A 359 -11.03 -11.56 7.28
CA VAL A 359 -11.98 -10.86 6.40
C VAL A 359 -12.40 -11.72 5.20
N ILE A 360 -11.49 -12.49 4.61
CA ILE A 360 -11.80 -13.39 3.49
C ILE A 360 -12.82 -14.45 3.93
N ASP A 361 -12.72 -14.95 5.15
CA ASP A 361 -13.67 -15.93 5.68
C ASP A 361 -15.02 -15.27 6.04
N ILE A 362 -15.01 -14.06 6.62
CA ILE A 362 -16.22 -13.27 6.89
C ILE A 362 -17.04 -13.06 5.61
N VAL A 363 -16.39 -12.70 4.49
CA VAL A 363 -17.07 -12.50 3.21
C VAL A 363 -17.78 -13.78 2.72
N LYS A 364 -17.19 -14.96 2.94
CA LYS A 364 -17.84 -16.25 2.60
C LYS A 364 -19.11 -16.47 3.42
N PHE A 365 -19.05 -16.20 4.73
CA PHE A 365 -20.23 -16.31 5.60
C PHE A 365 -21.29 -15.26 5.26
N PHE A 366 -20.88 -14.04 4.92
CA PHE A 366 -21.77 -12.97 4.51
C PHE A 366 -22.59 -13.35 3.27
N PHE A 367 -22.01 -14.08 2.30
CA PHE A 367 -22.75 -14.57 1.14
C PHE A 367 -23.92 -15.49 1.52
N ILE A 368 -23.70 -16.41 2.47
CA ILE A 368 -24.76 -17.30 2.98
C ILE A 368 -25.83 -16.47 3.72
N TYR A 369 -25.40 -15.52 4.54
CA TYR A 369 -26.30 -14.64 5.28
C TYR A 369 -27.20 -13.82 4.33
N MET A 370 -26.66 -13.27 3.24
CA MET A 370 -27.44 -12.52 2.26
C MET A 370 -28.46 -13.39 1.53
N LEU A 371 -28.15 -14.65 1.26
CA LEU A 371 -29.11 -15.60 0.67
C LEU A 371 -30.29 -15.82 1.61
N VAL A 372 -30.01 -16.04 2.90
CA VAL A 372 -31.05 -16.18 3.93
C VAL A 372 -31.90 -14.93 4.02
N LEU A 373 -31.27 -13.74 4.10
CA LEU A 373 -31.98 -12.46 4.17
C LEU A 373 -32.92 -12.30 2.97
N PHE A 374 -32.45 -12.59 1.75
CA PHE A 374 -33.26 -12.51 0.55
C PHE A 374 -34.43 -13.53 0.51
N ALA A 375 -34.30 -14.68 1.16
CA ALA A 375 -35.39 -15.66 1.23
C ALA A 375 -36.50 -15.24 2.21
N PHE A 376 -36.19 -14.41 3.21
CA PHE A 376 -37.15 -13.94 4.22
C PHE A 376 -37.71 -12.53 3.94
N ALA A 377 -37.02 -11.72 3.14
CA ALA A 377 -37.51 -10.43 2.64
C ALA A 377 -38.53 -10.63 1.52
#